data_AF-A0A0K9PRV9-F1
#
_entry.id   AF-A0A0K9PRV9-F1
#
_cell.length_a   1.000
_cell.length_b   1.000
_cell.length_c   1.000
_cell.angle_alpha   90.00
_cell.angle_beta   90.00
_cell.angle_gamma   90.00
#
_symmetry.space_group_name_H-M   'P 1'
#
loop_
_entity.id
_entity.type
_entity.pdbx_description
1 polymer ?
#
loop_
_entity_poly.entity_id
_entity_poly.type
_entity_poly.pdbx_seq_one_letter_code
_entity_poly.pdbx_strand_id
1 'polypeptide(L)'
;RPFSERWKLLEKEVFEPRNADRRKNSIYRYDMEPFRVRRKDFWLLSTVTKLLNEFIEGLSHKADGLIFQGWDDPYVPRTHECLLKWKYPHMNSVDFLFEIGDGDCYLLFLFERGKKKLMDGSRVVFNESDDVSALAGKIIECSWDPEKKCWACMRLRPDKANPNELNTYKKVMRSIGDNITEGILLNEIAEIIQLPMYSDRIEKAHKYAQQQHRGKKMIPRTS
;
A
#
# COMPACT_ATOMS: atom_id res chain seq x y z
N ARG A 1 1.65 -10.64 21.36
CA ARG A 1 1.90 -9.21 21.65
C ARG A 1 1.12 -8.37 20.64
N PRO A 2 0.32 -7.40 21.09
CA PRO A 2 -0.45 -6.50 20.22
C PRO A 2 0.49 -5.65 19.35
N PHE A 3 -0.03 -5.12 18.24
CA PHE A 3 0.71 -4.21 17.36
C PHE A 3 1.30 -3.02 18.14
N SER A 4 0.53 -2.43 19.05
CA SER A 4 0.94 -1.29 19.89
C SER A 4 2.24 -1.53 20.67
N GLU A 5 2.41 -2.71 21.26
CA GLU A 5 3.63 -3.09 21.96
C GLU A 5 4.78 -3.38 21.00
N ARG A 6 4.51 -4.12 19.92
CA ARG A 6 5.52 -4.43 18.89
C ARG A 6 6.08 -3.14 18.28
N TRP A 7 5.21 -2.16 18.04
CA TRP A 7 5.56 -0.85 17.51
C TRP A 7 6.44 -0.04 18.45
N LYS A 8 6.18 -0.10 19.77
CA LYS A 8 7.02 0.53 20.80
C LYS A 8 8.37 -0.16 20.96
N LEU A 9 8.39 -1.49 20.90
CA LEU A 9 9.63 -2.28 20.99
C LEU A 9 10.55 -1.99 19.80
N LEU A 10 9.99 -1.87 18.59
CA LEU A 10 10.78 -1.47 17.42
C LEU A 10 11.49 -0.13 17.63
N GLU A 11 10.80 0.85 18.22
CA GLU A 11 11.41 2.14 18.53
C GLU A 11 12.55 1.99 19.54
N LYS A 12 12.28 1.36 20.69
CA LYS A 12 13.22 1.27 21.82
C LYS A 12 14.43 0.38 21.55
N GLU A 13 14.22 -0.73 20.86
CA GLU A 13 15.25 -1.77 20.70
C GLU A 13 16.04 -1.61 19.39
N VAL A 14 15.50 -0.89 18.39
CA VAL A 14 16.12 -0.77 17.07
C VAL A 14 16.44 0.67 16.72
N PHE A 15 15.45 1.57 16.74
CA PHE A 15 15.62 2.94 16.24
C PHE A 15 16.35 3.85 17.22
N GLU A 16 15.98 3.85 18.50
CA GLU A 16 16.62 4.66 19.53
C GLU A 16 18.12 4.31 19.68
N PRO A 17 18.54 3.04 19.80
CA PRO A 17 19.95 2.69 19.96
C PRO A 17 20.76 3.06 18.71
N ARG A 18 20.23 2.78 17.52
CA ARG A 18 20.88 3.13 16.25
C ARG A 18 21.06 4.63 16.08
N ASN A 19 20.02 5.42 16.38
CA ASN A 19 20.10 6.88 16.30
C ASN A 19 21.05 7.46 17.35
N ALA A 20 21.13 6.84 18.54
CA ALA A 20 22.09 7.22 19.56
C ALA A 20 23.53 6.91 19.15
N ASP A 21 23.78 5.73 18.57
CA ASP A 21 25.10 5.36 18.04
C ASP A 21 25.52 6.30 16.91
N ARG A 22 24.63 6.59 15.94
CA ARG A 22 24.91 7.54 14.85
C ARG A 22 25.32 8.94 15.31
N ARG A 23 24.86 9.39 16.48
CA ARG A 23 25.25 10.69 17.04
C ARG A 23 26.59 10.68 17.77
N LYS A 24 27.02 9.51 18.26
CA LYS A 24 28.20 9.37 19.13
C LYS A 24 29.40 8.73 18.42
N ASN A 25 29.14 7.81 17.51
CA ASN A 25 30.13 6.99 16.84
C ASN A 25 30.64 7.72 15.59
N SER A 26 31.90 8.15 15.63
CA SER A 26 32.59 8.80 14.51
C SER A 26 33.31 7.82 13.57
N ILE A 27 33.40 6.54 13.96
CA ILE A 27 34.17 5.52 13.22
C ILE A 27 33.30 4.86 12.13
N TYR A 28 32.03 4.57 12.44
CA TYR A 28 31.13 3.94 11.48
C TYR A 28 30.46 4.97 10.54
N ARG A 29 30.56 4.71 9.23
CA ARG A 29 30.05 5.59 8.16
C ARG A 29 28.62 5.21 7.75
N TYR A 30 27.65 5.74 8.47
CA TYR A 30 26.21 5.56 8.20
C TYR A 30 25.76 6.05 6.81
N ASP A 31 26.50 6.96 6.20
CA ASP A 31 26.26 7.48 4.86
C ASP A 31 26.65 6.49 3.74
N MET A 32 27.52 5.53 4.05
CA MET A 32 28.00 4.50 3.11
C MET A 32 27.12 3.24 3.10
N GLU A 33 26.02 3.22 3.86
CA GLU A 33 25.13 2.08 3.91
C GLU A 33 24.38 1.91 2.57
N PRO A 34 24.19 0.67 2.10
CA PRO A 34 23.49 0.40 0.84
C PRO A 34 22.02 0.83 0.88
N PHE A 35 21.46 1.03 2.07
CA PHE A 35 20.11 1.52 2.27
C PHE A 35 19.98 2.30 3.58
N ARG A 36 18.96 3.15 3.66
CA ARG A 36 18.63 3.90 4.88
C ARG A 36 17.51 3.21 5.65
N VAL A 37 17.69 3.09 6.96
CA VAL A 37 16.65 2.57 7.86
C VAL A 37 15.78 3.75 8.32
N ARG A 38 14.47 3.68 8.03
CA ARG A 38 13.46 4.64 8.49
C ARG A 38 12.28 3.93 9.11
N ARG A 39 11.69 4.55 10.14
CA ARG A 39 10.47 4.06 10.78
C ARG A 39 9.27 4.51 9.95
N LYS A 40 8.31 3.62 9.71
CA LYS A 40 7.07 3.94 8.99
C LYS A 40 6.00 4.42 9.96
N ASP A 41 5.73 5.72 10.01
CA ASP A 41 4.76 6.25 10.95
C ASP A 41 3.33 5.72 10.71
N PHE A 42 2.63 5.50 11.82
CA PHE A 42 1.23 5.12 11.85
C PHE A 42 0.43 6.27 12.44
N TRP A 43 -0.74 6.50 11.88
CA TRP A 43 -1.59 7.61 12.24
C TRP A 43 -2.97 7.10 12.67
N LEU A 44 -3.69 7.92 13.45
CA LEU A 44 -5.05 7.60 13.86
C LEU A 44 -6.01 7.62 12.68
N LEU A 45 -7.09 6.85 12.77
CA LEU A 45 -8.10 6.77 11.70
C LEU A 45 -8.70 8.14 11.36
N SER A 46 -8.83 9.03 12.34
CA SER A 46 -9.31 10.42 12.16
C SER A 46 -8.41 11.29 11.27
N THR A 47 -7.19 10.85 10.97
CA THR A 47 -6.23 11.62 10.13
C THR A 47 -6.25 11.21 8.67
N VAL A 48 -7.05 10.21 8.28
CA VAL A 48 -7.02 9.62 6.93
C VAL A 48 -7.25 10.65 5.83
N THR A 49 -8.16 11.61 6.01
CA THR A 49 -8.37 12.69 5.03
C THR A 49 -7.10 13.49 4.77
N LYS A 50 -6.33 13.82 5.81
CA LYS A 50 -5.05 14.53 5.67
C LYS A 50 -3.98 13.65 5.03
N LEU A 51 -4.00 12.34 5.32
CA LEU A 51 -3.06 11.41 4.71
C LEU A 51 -3.25 11.32 3.20
N LEU A 52 -4.49 11.19 2.76
CA LEU A 52 -4.82 11.08 1.33
C LEU A 52 -4.51 12.39 0.58
N ASN A 53 -4.90 13.54 1.15
CA ASN A 53 -4.81 14.82 0.44
C ASN A 53 -3.45 15.51 0.52
N GLU A 54 -2.71 15.35 1.63
CA GLU A 54 -1.47 16.13 1.86
C GLU A 54 -0.25 15.21 1.95
N PHE A 55 -0.36 14.12 2.72
CA PHE A 55 0.82 13.30 3.03
C PHE A 55 1.26 12.47 1.83
N ILE A 56 0.33 11.83 1.13
CA ILE A 56 0.63 10.95 -0.02
C ILE A 56 1.30 11.75 -1.15
N GLU A 57 0.84 12.97 -1.44
CA GLU A 57 1.45 13.83 -2.45
C GLU A 57 2.88 14.23 -2.09
N GLY A 58 3.18 14.36 -0.79
CA GLY A 58 4.52 14.66 -0.27
C GLY A 58 5.47 13.46 -0.19
N LEU A 59 5.04 12.25 -0.55
CA LEU A 59 5.90 11.06 -0.49
C LEU A 59 6.93 11.07 -1.61
N SER A 60 8.16 10.68 -1.28
CA SER A 60 9.24 10.47 -2.25
C SER A 60 9.06 9.21 -3.12
N HIS A 61 7.91 8.54 -3.01
CA HIS A 61 7.60 7.29 -3.70
C HIS A 61 6.10 7.23 -3.99
N LYS A 62 5.73 6.48 -5.03
CA LYS A 62 4.33 6.28 -5.40
C LYS A 62 3.62 5.48 -4.29
N ALA A 63 2.49 6.00 -3.80
CA ALA A 63 1.59 5.26 -2.92
C ALA A 63 0.36 4.81 -3.73
N ASP A 64 -0.17 3.63 -3.39
CA ASP A 64 -1.30 3.01 -4.09
C ASP A 64 -2.56 2.89 -3.23
N GLY A 65 -2.55 3.47 -2.03
CA GLY A 65 -3.68 3.51 -1.11
C GLY A 65 -3.24 3.45 0.35
N LEU A 66 -4.03 2.77 1.19
CA LEU A 66 -3.91 2.75 2.64
C LEU A 66 -3.83 1.33 3.20
N ILE A 67 -3.13 1.18 4.32
CA ILE A 67 -3.08 -0.05 5.11
C ILE A 67 -3.67 0.25 6.49
N PHE A 68 -4.69 -0.52 6.88
CA PHE A 68 -5.32 -0.42 8.20
C PHE A 68 -4.83 -1.58 9.07
N GLN A 69 -4.15 -1.22 10.15
CA GLN A 69 -3.59 -2.15 11.12
C GLN A 69 -4.31 -1.97 12.45
N GLY A 70 -4.98 -3.00 12.96
CA GLY A 70 -5.59 -2.97 14.28
C GLY A 70 -4.53 -2.77 15.36
N TRP A 71 -4.79 -1.82 16.27
CA TRP A 71 -3.84 -1.40 17.30
C TRP A 71 -3.53 -2.51 18.32
N ASP A 72 -4.54 -3.33 18.62
CA ASP A 72 -4.47 -4.42 19.60
C ASP A 72 -4.29 -5.78 18.95
N ASP A 73 -4.24 -5.84 17.62
CA ASP A 73 -4.15 -7.10 16.89
C ASP A 73 -2.80 -7.80 17.15
N PRO A 74 -2.81 -9.10 17.44
CA PRO A 74 -1.59 -9.88 17.47
C PRO A 74 -0.97 -10.00 16.07
N TYR A 75 0.32 -10.35 16.01
CA TYR A 75 0.90 -10.76 14.74
C TYR A 75 0.33 -12.10 14.30
N VAL A 76 -0.16 -12.19 13.07
CA VAL A 76 -0.61 -13.45 12.47
C VAL A 76 0.25 -13.73 11.24
N PRO A 77 0.91 -14.91 11.16
CA PRO A 77 1.67 -15.28 9.99
C PRO A 77 0.72 -15.59 8.81
N ARG A 78 1.18 -15.33 7.58
CA ARG A 78 0.40 -15.49 6.33
C ARG A 78 -0.77 -14.51 6.24
N THR A 79 -1.96 -14.98 5.85
CA THR A 79 -3.13 -14.13 5.64
C THR A 79 -3.74 -13.74 6.98
N HIS A 80 -3.88 -12.44 7.20
CA HIS A 80 -4.55 -11.87 8.35
C HIS A 80 -5.78 -11.10 7.88
N GLU A 81 -6.96 -11.59 8.25
CA GLU A 81 -8.24 -11.02 7.76
C GLU A 81 -8.52 -9.63 8.32
N CYS A 82 -7.98 -9.29 9.50
CA CYS A 82 -8.14 -7.95 10.10
C CYS A 82 -7.08 -6.94 9.60
N LEU A 83 -6.09 -7.35 8.80
CA LEU A 83 -5.13 -6.44 8.18
C LEU A 83 -5.69 -6.01 6.81
N LEU A 84 -6.33 -4.85 6.79
CA LEU A 84 -7.01 -4.38 5.60
C LEU A 84 -6.07 -3.52 4.74
N LYS A 85 -6.24 -3.64 3.43
CA LYS A 85 -5.60 -2.78 2.45
C LYS A 85 -6.68 -2.17 1.58
N TRP A 86 -6.68 -0.86 1.47
CA TRP A 86 -7.50 -0.14 0.51
C TRP A 86 -6.57 0.37 -0.60
N LYS A 87 -7.02 0.27 -1.85
CA LYS A 87 -6.33 0.80 -3.01
C LYS A 87 -7.29 1.65 -3.83
N TYR A 88 -6.76 2.65 -4.52
CA TYR A 88 -7.55 3.39 -5.51
C TYR A 88 -8.09 2.42 -6.57
N PRO A 89 -9.35 2.56 -7.00
CA PRO A 89 -9.95 1.64 -7.97
C PRO A 89 -9.12 1.45 -9.24
N HIS A 90 -8.55 2.54 -9.76
CA HIS A 90 -7.69 2.53 -10.96
C HIS A 90 -6.30 1.91 -10.74
N MET A 91 -5.92 1.62 -9.49
CA MET A 91 -4.65 0.99 -9.11
C MET A 91 -4.83 -0.49 -8.75
N ASN A 92 -6.06 -1.03 -8.83
CA ASN A 92 -6.29 -2.46 -8.79
C ASN A 92 -5.84 -3.06 -10.13
N SER A 93 -4.77 -3.85 -10.06
CA SER A 93 -4.13 -4.43 -11.22
C SER A 93 -4.02 -5.95 -11.13
N VAL A 94 -3.90 -6.57 -12.30
CA VAL A 94 -3.62 -7.99 -12.47
C VAL A 94 -2.43 -8.12 -13.41
N ASP A 95 -1.50 -9.02 -13.07
CA ASP A 95 -0.41 -9.34 -13.97
C ASP A 95 -0.82 -10.49 -14.90
N PHE A 96 -0.85 -10.22 -16.20
CA PHE A 96 -1.18 -11.17 -17.25
C PHE A 96 0.06 -11.53 -18.07
N LEU A 97 0.09 -12.74 -18.61
CA LEU A 97 0.98 -13.07 -19.70
C LEU A 97 0.30 -12.59 -20.99
N PHE A 98 0.97 -11.75 -21.74
CA PHE A 98 0.45 -11.18 -22.98
C PHE A 98 1.04 -11.88 -24.19
N GLU A 99 0.20 -12.22 -25.16
CA GLU A 99 0.61 -12.72 -26.46
C GLU A 99 -0.22 -12.11 -27.58
N ILE A 100 0.36 -12.08 -28.76
CA ILE A 100 -0.32 -11.67 -30.00
C ILE A 100 -0.70 -12.96 -30.72
N GLY A 101 -2.00 -13.19 -30.89
CA GLY A 101 -2.55 -14.29 -31.67
C GLY A 101 -2.65 -13.94 -33.15
N ASP A 102 -3.18 -14.88 -33.93
CA ASP A 102 -3.36 -14.69 -35.37
C ASP A 102 -4.32 -13.52 -35.66
N GLY A 103 -3.93 -12.67 -36.63
CA GLY A 103 -4.72 -11.51 -37.05
C GLY A 103 -4.71 -10.32 -36.07
N ASP A 104 -3.58 -10.09 -35.37
CA ASP A 104 -3.40 -9.01 -34.38
C ASP A 104 -4.40 -9.07 -33.21
N CYS A 105 -4.88 -10.28 -32.88
CA CYS A 105 -5.70 -10.50 -31.71
C CYS A 105 -4.85 -10.48 -30.44
N TYR A 106 -5.17 -9.60 -29.50
CA TYR A 106 -4.47 -9.53 -28.21
C TYR A 106 -5.01 -10.55 -27.21
N LEU A 107 -4.15 -11.44 -26.74
CA LEU A 107 -4.49 -12.53 -25.83
C LEU A 107 -3.87 -12.30 -24.45
N LEU A 108 -4.70 -12.41 -23.41
CA LEU A 108 -4.27 -12.35 -22.01
C LEU A 108 -4.39 -13.71 -21.35
N PHE A 109 -3.36 -14.10 -20.59
CA PHE A 109 -3.34 -15.37 -19.89
C PHE A 109 -3.05 -15.22 -18.40
N LEU A 110 -3.69 -16.09 -17.63
CA LEU A 110 -3.46 -16.31 -16.21
C LEU A 110 -2.97 -17.73 -15.96
N PHE A 111 -2.60 -18.02 -14.72
CA PHE A 111 -2.36 -19.40 -14.29
C PHE A 111 -3.57 -19.98 -13.55
N GLU A 112 -3.81 -21.27 -13.77
CA GLU A 112 -4.71 -22.08 -12.98
C GLU A 112 -4.08 -23.46 -12.81
N ARG A 113 -3.75 -23.83 -11.56
CA ARG A 113 -3.17 -25.14 -11.23
C ARG A 113 -1.90 -25.45 -12.04
N GLY A 114 -1.03 -24.46 -12.22
CA GLY A 114 0.24 -24.59 -12.94
C GLY A 114 0.11 -24.65 -14.47
N LYS A 115 -1.10 -24.42 -15.03
CA LYS A 115 -1.32 -24.32 -16.47
C LYS A 115 -1.73 -22.91 -16.85
N LYS A 116 -1.26 -22.48 -18.01
CA LYS A 116 -1.69 -21.24 -18.66
C LYS A 116 -3.15 -21.34 -19.08
N LYS A 117 -3.95 -20.34 -18.73
CA LYS A 117 -5.39 -20.24 -18.99
C LYS A 117 -5.68 -18.95 -19.74
N LEU A 118 -6.31 -19.06 -20.91
CA LEU A 118 -6.73 -17.92 -21.72
C LEU A 118 -7.90 -17.19 -21.05
N MET A 119 -7.83 -15.86 -21.03
CA MET A 119 -8.90 -14.99 -20.61
C MET A 119 -9.78 -14.63 -21.81
N ASP A 120 -10.73 -15.51 -22.11
CA ASP A 120 -11.64 -15.33 -23.24
C ASP A 120 -12.50 -14.04 -23.08
N GLY A 121 -12.75 -13.36 -24.19
CA GLY A 121 -13.51 -12.10 -24.25
C GLY A 121 -12.84 -10.88 -23.58
N SER A 122 -11.64 -11.02 -23.03
CA SER A 122 -10.93 -9.92 -22.38
C SER A 122 -10.17 -9.09 -23.41
N ARG A 123 -10.46 -7.79 -23.47
CA ARG A 123 -9.75 -6.83 -24.32
C ARG A 123 -8.67 -6.12 -23.52
N VAL A 124 -7.52 -5.87 -24.15
CA VAL A 124 -6.45 -5.05 -23.58
C VAL A 124 -6.14 -3.88 -24.51
N VAL A 125 -5.89 -2.72 -23.92
CA VAL A 125 -5.45 -1.49 -24.60
C VAL A 125 -4.08 -1.08 -24.08
N PHE A 126 -3.28 -0.51 -24.97
CA PHE A 126 -1.92 -0.02 -24.70
C PHE A 126 -1.87 1.49 -24.92
N ASN A 127 -0.86 2.15 -24.37
CA ASN A 127 -0.63 3.56 -24.65
C ASN A 127 -0.02 3.72 -26.04
N GLU A 128 -0.17 4.89 -26.65
CA GLU A 128 0.34 5.18 -28.01
C GLU A 128 1.85 5.03 -28.13
N SER A 129 2.59 5.12 -27.02
CA SER A 129 4.04 4.98 -26.97
C SER A 129 4.53 3.55 -26.71
N ASP A 130 3.64 2.60 -26.45
CA ASP A 130 4.02 1.24 -26.12
C ASP A 130 4.33 0.43 -27.40
N ASP A 131 5.51 -0.19 -27.46
CA ASP A 131 5.82 -1.19 -28.48
C ASP A 131 5.16 -2.53 -28.10
N VAL A 132 3.95 -2.74 -28.61
CA VAL A 132 3.13 -3.93 -28.35
C VAL A 132 3.86 -5.22 -28.75
N SER A 133 4.63 -5.19 -29.84
CA SER A 133 5.37 -6.37 -30.32
C SER A 133 6.46 -6.77 -29.33
N ALA A 134 7.12 -5.80 -28.70
CA ALA A 134 8.13 -6.05 -27.67
C ALA A 134 7.54 -6.59 -26.35
N LEU A 135 6.24 -6.46 -26.12
CA LEU A 135 5.55 -6.98 -24.93
C LEU A 135 5.09 -8.43 -25.10
N ALA A 136 5.01 -8.94 -26.33
CA ALA A 136 4.55 -10.29 -26.61
C ALA A 136 5.43 -11.34 -25.91
N GLY A 137 4.79 -12.33 -25.29
CA GLY A 137 5.44 -13.38 -24.51
C GLY A 137 5.90 -12.95 -23.12
N LYS A 138 5.59 -11.71 -22.68
CA LYS A 138 6.02 -11.18 -21.38
C LYS A 138 4.85 -10.94 -20.43
N ILE A 139 5.19 -10.76 -19.15
CA ILE A 139 4.21 -10.42 -18.12
C ILE A 139 3.98 -8.91 -18.12
N ILE A 140 2.73 -8.49 -18.29
CA ILE A 140 2.30 -7.10 -18.20
C ILE A 140 1.37 -6.92 -17.02
N GLU A 141 1.47 -5.78 -16.35
CA GLU A 141 0.54 -5.37 -15.29
C GLU A 141 -0.56 -4.51 -15.93
N CYS A 142 -1.82 -4.90 -15.76
CA CYS A 142 -2.96 -4.18 -16.30
C CYS A 142 -3.94 -3.78 -15.21
N SER A 143 -4.52 -2.59 -15.31
CA SER A 143 -5.68 -2.16 -14.52
C SER A 143 -6.97 -2.28 -15.32
N TRP A 144 -8.11 -2.39 -14.64
CA TRP A 144 -9.41 -2.45 -15.29
C TRP A 144 -9.97 -1.05 -15.52
N ASP A 145 -10.35 -0.74 -16.75
CA ASP A 145 -11.12 0.45 -17.11
C ASP A 145 -12.63 0.07 -17.15
N PRO A 146 -13.42 0.50 -16.15
CA PRO A 146 -14.84 0.15 -16.09
C PRO A 146 -15.69 0.83 -17.17
N GLU A 147 -15.25 1.98 -17.70
CA GLU A 147 -15.99 2.72 -18.73
C GLU A 147 -15.84 2.03 -20.09
N LYS A 148 -14.60 1.70 -20.47
CA LYS A 148 -14.28 1.01 -21.72
C LYS A 148 -14.48 -0.50 -21.65
N LYS A 149 -14.66 -1.04 -20.44
CA LYS A 149 -14.77 -2.48 -20.15
C LYS A 149 -13.59 -3.26 -20.73
N CYS A 150 -12.38 -2.74 -20.53
CA CYS A 150 -11.15 -3.35 -21.01
C CYS A 150 -10.01 -3.21 -19.98
N TRP A 151 -8.98 -4.01 -20.15
CA TRP A 151 -7.74 -3.91 -19.41
C TRP A 151 -6.84 -2.84 -20.03
N ALA A 152 -6.31 -1.91 -19.25
CA ALA A 152 -5.30 -0.96 -19.68
C ALA A 152 -3.92 -1.44 -19.21
N CYS A 153 -2.98 -1.62 -20.15
CA CYS A 153 -1.60 -1.96 -19.81
C CYS A 153 -0.96 -0.78 -19.07
N MET A 154 -0.43 -1.06 -17.88
CA MET A 154 0.26 -0.07 -17.05
C MET A 154 1.76 -0.12 -17.27
N ARG A 155 2.34 -1.32 -17.28
CA ARG A 155 3.79 -1.53 -17.42
C ARG A 155 4.15 -2.99 -17.67
N LEU A 156 5.36 -3.19 -18.17
CA LEU A 156 6.03 -4.49 -18.21
C LEU A 156 6.50 -4.92 -16.80
N ARG A 157 6.41 -6.22 -16.50
CA ARG A 157 6.83 -6.85 -15.24
C ARG A 157 7.96 -7.86 -15.47
N PRO A 158 9.19 -7.41 -15.77
CA PRO A 158 10.32 -8.31 -15.99
C PRO A 158 10.74 -9.04 -14.70
N ASP A 159 10.31 -8.53 -13.54
CA ASP A 159 10.51 -9.14 -12.23
C ASP A 159 9.68 -10.43 -12.03
N LYS A 160 8.70 -10.69 -12.89
CA LYS A 160 7.77 -11.82 -12.78
C LYS A 160 8.02 -12.86 -13.85
N ALA A 161 8.30 -14.08 -13.41
CA ALA A 161 8.39 -15.23 -14.30
C ALA A 161 7.01 -15.76 -14.75
N ASN A 162 5.97 -15.55 -13.94
CA ASN A 162 4.64 -16.11 -14.16
C ASN A 162 3.55 -15.04 -13.98
N PRO A 163 2.41 -15.14 -14.71
CA PRO A 163 1.25 -14.29 -14.49
C PRO A 163 0.58 -14.61 -13.15
N ASN A 164 -0.43 -13.83 -12.79
CA ASN A 164 -1.24 -14.10 -11.60
C ASN A 164 -2.05 -15.40 -11.73
N GLU A 165 -2.26 -16.04 -10.58
CA GLU A 165 -3.21 -17.15 -10.47
C GLU A 165 -4.66 -16.64 -10.61
N LEU A 166 -5.54 -17.49 -11.12
CA LEU A 166 -6.96 -17.18 -11.31
C LEU A 166 -7.64 -16.75 -10.00
N ASN A 167 -7.22 -17.32 -8.86
CA ASN A 167 -7.73 -16.93 -7.55
C ASN A 167 -7.35 -15.49 -7.18
N THR A 168 -6.16 -15.02 -7.58
CA THR A 168 -5.74 -13.63 -7.40
C THR A 168 -6.58 -12.72 -8.29
N TYR A 169 -6.76 -13.07 -9.56
CA TYR A 169 -7.64 -12.36 -10.48
C TYR A 169 -9.06 -12.22 -9.92
N LYS A 170 -9.67 -13.31 -9.43
CA LYS A 170 -11.02 -13.28 -8.83
C LYS A 170 -11.12 -12.34 -7.63
N LYS A 171 -10.08 -12.27 -6.80
CA LYS A 171 -10.02 -11.34 -5.66
C LYS A 171 -9.92 -9.89 -6.14
N VAL A 172 -9.12 -9.63 -7.18
CA VAL A 172 -9.01 -8.28 -7.77
C VAL A 172 -10.32 -7.87 -8.42
N MET A 173 -10.98 -8.75 -9.19
CA MET A 173 -12.29 -8.47 -9.78
C MET A 173 -13.37 -8.22 -8.73
N ARG A 174 -13.35 -8.96 -7.61
CA ARG A 174 -14.25 -8.65 -6.48
C ARG A 174 -13.98 -7.25 -5.93
N SER A 175 -12.71 -6.91 -5.68
CA SER A 175 -12.34 -5.57 -5.19
C SER A 175 -12.72 -4.45 -6.15
N ILE A 176 -12.64 -4.69 -7.46
CA ILE A 176 -13.11 -3.75 -8.49
C ILE A 176 -14.63 -3.64 -8.45
N GLY A 177 -15.34 -4.75 -8.28
CA GLY A 177 -16.80 -4.78 -8.16
C GLY A 177 -17.34 -4.10 -6.90
N ASP A 178 -16.65 -4.26 -5.76
CA ASP A 178 -16.98 -3.59 -4.50
C ASP A 178 -16.81 -2.06 -4.63
N ASN A 179 -15.91 -1.61 -5.52
CA ASN A 179 -15.68 -0.21 -5.90
C ASN A 179 -15.69 0.78 -4.72
N ILE A 180 -14.99 0.46 -3.64
CA ILE A 180 -14.84 1.35 -2.49
C ILE A 180 -14.00 2.55 -2.92
N THR A 181 -14.66 3.63 -3.32
CA THR A 181 -14.02 4.88 -3.69
C THR A 181 -13.48 5.60 -2.45
N GLU A 182 -12.64 6.62 -2.67
CA GLU A 182 -12.15 7.47 -1.59
C GLU A 182 -13.30 8.11 -0.80
N GLY A 183 -14.33 8.60 -1.48
CA GLY A 183 -15.49 9.21 -0.83
C GLY A 183 -16.25 8.21 0.07
N ILE A 184 -16.47 6.98 -0.40
CA ILE A 184 -17.09 5.92 0.41
C ILE A 184 -16.22 5.62 1.63
N LEU A 185 -14.91 5.43 1.43
CA LEU A 185 -13.98 5.14 2.51
C LEU A 185 -13.99 6.24 3.58
N LEU A 186 -13.95 7.50 3.18
CA LEU A 186 -13.95 8.64 4.09
C LEU A 186 -15.26 8.75 4.88
N ASN A 187 -16.41 8.47 4.25
CA ASN A 187 -17.70 8.47 4.91
C ASN A 187 -17.78 7.36 5.98
N GLU A 188 -17.41 6.12 5.62
CA GLU A 188 -17.36 5.00 6.57
C GLU A 188 -16.45 5.30 7.76
N ILE A 189 -15.26 5.87 7.49
CA ILE A 189 -14.34 6.29 8.55
C ILE A 189 -14.95 7.35 9.45
N ALA A 190 -15.66 8.33 8.89
CA ALA A 190 -16.29 9.40 9.65
C ALA A 190 -17.34 8.86 10.64
N GLU A 191 -18.04 7.79 10.29
CA GLU A 191 -18.96 7.10 11.19
C GLU A 191 -18.21 6.27 12.24
N ILE A 192 -17.20 5.50 11.83
CA ILE A 192 -16.41 4.64 12.73
C ILE A 192 -15.73 5.43 13.85
N ILE A 193 -15.19 6.62 13.55
CA ILE A 193 -14.50 7.42 14.58
C ILE A 193 -15.42 7.98 15.66
N GLN A 194 -16.75 7.99 15.44
CA GLN A 194 -17.74 8.38 16.45
C GLN A 194 -18.08 7.24 17.42
N LEU A 195 -17.69 6.00 17.12
CA LEU A 195 -17.93 4.89 18.03
C LEU A 195 -17.13 5.10 19.34
N PRO A 196 -17.71 4.77 20.52
CA PRO A 196 -17.10 5.06 21.82
C PRO A 196 -15.65 4.57 21.96
N MET A 197 -15.34 3.42 21.35
CA MET A 197 -14.00 2.84 21.37
C MET A 197 -12.95 3.74 20.70
N TYR A 198 -13.31 4.43 19.62
CA TYR A 198 -12.41 5.31 18.86
C TYR A 198 -12.38 6.71 19.44
N SER A 199 -13.52 7.28 19.84
CA SER A 199 -13.60 8.60 20.47
C SER A 199 -12.70 8.70 21.70
N ASP A 200 -12.77 7.71 22.60
CA ASP A 200 -11.96 7.65 23.82
C ASP A 200 -10.45 7.61 23.51
N ARG A 201 -10.06 6.88 22.46
CA ARG A 201 -8.66 6.74 22.03
C ARG A 201 -8.14 8.03 21.41
N ILE A 202 -8.96 8.69 20.58
CA ILE A 202 -8.63 9.97 19.96
C ILE A 202 -8.44 11.03 21.04
N GLU A 203 -9.35 11.12 22.02
CA GLU A 203 -9.22 12.04 23.15
C GLU A 203 -7.94 11.82 23.96
N LYS A 204 -7.64 10.56 24.31
CA LYS A 204 -6.41 10.21 25.03
C LYS A 204 -5.17 10.62 24.24
N ALA A 205 -5.15 10.38 22.92
CA ALA A 205 -4.05 10.79 22.06
C ALA A 205 -3.90 12.31 21.99
N HIS A 206 -5.01 13.06 21.89
CA HIS A 206 -5.00 14.52 21.90
C HIS A 206 -4.45 15.08 23.22
N LYS A 207 -4.90 14.54 24.37
CA LYS A 207 -4.39 14.92 25.69
C LYS A 207 -2.88 14.66 25.80
N TYR A 208 -2.42 13.51 25.33
CA TYR A 208 -1.00 13.15 25.33
C TYR A 208 -0.16 14.11 24.45
N ALA A 209 -0.64 14.41 23.24
CA ALA A 209 0.03 15.36 22.34
C ALA A 209 0.12 16.77 22.94
N GLN A 210 -0.95 17.25 23.57
CA GLN A 210 -0.97 18.55 24.25
C GLN A 210 0.01 18.60 25.44
N GLN A 211 0.12 17.52 26.22
CA GLN A 211 1.08 17.42 27.31
C GLN A 211 2.53 17.43 26.81
N GLN A 212 2.84 16.72 25.71
CA GLN A 212 4.18 16.77 25.10
C GLN A 212 4.53 18.16 24.54
N HIS A 213 3.57 18.85 23.92
CA HIS A 213 3.78 20.22 23.45
C HIS A 213 4.00 21.22 24.59
N ARG A 214 3.30 21.04 25.73
CA ARG A 214 3.54 21.83 26.95
C ARG A 214 4.90 21.54 27.57
N GLY A 215 5.33 20.27 27.62
CA GLY A 215 6.64 19.88 28.14
C GLY A 215 7.83 20.42 27.32
N LYS A 216 7.69 20.48 25.99
CA LYS A 216 8.72 21.10 25.12
C LYS A 216 8.84 22.62 25.25
N LYS A 217 7.80 23.32 25.74
CA LYS A 217 7.83 24.77 26.01
C LYS A 217 8.45 25.13 27.37
N MET A 218 8.69 24.16 28.25
CA MET A 218 9.22 24.38 29.61
C MET A 218 10.74 24.15 29.77
N ILE A 219 11.49 23.93 28.68
CA ILE A 219 12.96 23.99 28.75
C ILE A 219 13.35 25.46 28.53
N PRO A 220 13.76 26.22 29.56
CA PRO A 220 14.33 27.54 29.34
C PRO A 220 15.59 27.33 28.50
N ARG A 221 15.74 28.07 27.41
CA ARG A 221 17.07 28.28 26.85
C ARG A 221 17.87 29.01 27.93
N THR A 222 18.71 28.28 28.65
CA THR A 222 19.72 28.88 29.51
C THR A 222 20.67 29.68 28.61
N SER A 223 20.61 31.00 28.78
CA SER A 223 21.56 31.99 28.26
C SER A 223 22.97 31.73 28.78
#